data_AF-A0A939R2G2-F1
#
_entry.id   AF-A0A939R2G2-F1
#
_cell.length_a   1.000
_cell.length_b   1.000
_cell.length_c   1.000
_cell.angle_alpha   90.00
_cell.angle_beta   90.00
_cell.angle_gamma   90.00
#
_symmetry.space_group_name_H-M   'P 1'
#
loop_
_entity.id
_entity.type
_entity.pdbx_description
1 polymer ?
#
loop_
_entity_poly.entity_id
_entity_poly.type
_entity_poly.pdbx_seq_one_letter_code
_entity_poly.pdbx_strand_id
1 'polypeptide(L)'
;MWRVSPLHGRSFVVGQHEDGRYIVSKGNGLCYSQFPFLYTPEMPTDVWGLLLKEDALRDYYCGQDVQALGIKTNWMECVLELDYPIHIEKTGVDLKPCLLQYSVECPYRICDAAFMEREQIEAEVAKWQQYNESGWQQNHHIAAEVLIRNLRVMHDHEVLHNAIHEQNYTWALELLDFELCRTPQHPYTKADYERHVTDLYDREVIQTYVIFNYIAGVLREKQDFKVIDGIFEKYGYPISKWKVPKDR
;
A
#
# COMPACT_ATOMS: atom_id res chain seq x y z
N MET A 1 -13.96 -14.09 10.54
CA MET A 1 -12.97 -13.88 9.47
C MET A 1 -13.66 -13.89 8.11
N TRP A 2 -13.45 -12.89 7.28
CA TRP A 2 -13.96 -12.84 5.90
C TRP A 2 -12.96 -12.14 4.97
N ARG A 3 -13.16 -12.33 3.67
CA ARG A 3 -12.35 -11.72 2.61
C ARG A 3 -13.09 -10.52 2.03
N VAL A 4 -12.37 -9.42 1.85
CA VAL A 4 -12.88 -8.19 1.23
C VAL A 4 -13.08 -8.39 -0.27
N SER A 5 -12.03 -8.84 -0.96
CA SER A 5 -12.03 -9.13 -2.39
C SER A 5 -10.96 -10.18 -2.72
N PRO A 6 -10.98 -10.81 -3.92
CA PRO A 6 -9.91 -11.72 -4.33
C PRO A 6 -8.55 -11.03 -4.53
N LEU A 7 -8.47 -9.70 -4.48
CA LEU A 7 -7.21 -8.95 -4.60
C LEU A 7 -6.40 -8.96 -3.29
N HIS A 8 -7.01 -9.35 -2.16
CA HIS A 8 -6.34 -9.45 -0.86
C HIS A 8 -5.67 -10.82 -0.71
N GLY A 9 -4.60 -11.03 -1.48
CA GLY A 9 -4.16 -12.39 -1.78
C GLY A 9 -3.93 -13.32 -0.58
N ARG A 10 -3.35 -12.79 0.51
CA ARG A 10 -3.10 -13.52 1.77
C ARG A 10 -3.64 -12.84 3.03
N SER A 11 -4.61 -11.93 2.86
CA SER A 11 -5.12 -11.08 3.95
C SER A 11 -6.62 -11.25 4.16
N PHE A 12 -7.04 -11.24 5.42
CA PHE A 12 -8.44 -11.40 5.81
C PHE A 12 -8.80 -10.41 6.91
N VAL A 13 -10.03 -9.92 6.89
CA VAL A 13 -10.60 -9.21 8.04
C VAL A 13 -10.98 -10.25 9.09
N VAL A 14 -10.39 -10.17 10.27
CA VAL A 14 -10.57 -11.13 11.37
C VAL A 14 -11.51 -10.61 12.46
N GLY A 15 -11.71 -9.30 12.53
CA GLY A 15 -12.60 -8.67 13.49
C GLY A 15 -12.74 -7.16 13.27
N GLN A 16 -13.32 -6.48 14.25
CA GLN A 16 -13.47 -5.04 14.29
C GLN A 16 -13.28 -4.57 15.72
N HIS A 17 -12.54 -3.48 15.91
CA HIS A 17 -12.39 -2.81 17.21
C HIS A 17 -13.66 -2.05 17.58
N GLU A 18 -13.79 -1.68 18.86
CA GLU A 18 -14.93 -0.91 19.37
C GLU A 18 -15.06 0.48 18.71
N ASP A 19 -13.93 1.05 18.25
CA ASP A 19 -13.88 2.32 17.52
C ASP A 19 -14.27 2.19 16.04
N GLY A 20 -14.59 0.98 15.58
CA GLY A 20 -15.00 0.68 14.21
C GLY A 20 -13.86 0.35 13.25
N ARG A 21 -12.59 0.39 13.67
CA ARG A 21 -11.47 -0.03 12.80
C ARG A 21 -11.52 -1.54 12.54
N TYR A 22 -11.29 -1.93 11.29
CA TYR A 22 -11.27 -3.33 10.89
C TYR A 22 -9.91 -3.95 11.20
N ILE A 23 -9.92 -5.10 11.85
CA ILE A 23 -8.70 -5.86 12.17
C ILE A 23 -8.42 -6.80 11.01
N VAL A 24 -7.24 -6.66 10.41
CA VAL A 24 -6.76 -7.44 9.27
C VAL A 24 -5.60 -8.31 9.72
N SER A 25 -5.63 -9.58 9.33
CA SER A 25 -4.52 -10.51 9.48
C SER A 25 -3.97 -10.85 8.10
N LYS A 26 -2.64 -10.78 7.93
CA LYS A 26 -1.86 -11.08 6.71
C LYS A 26 -1.01 -12.32 6.96
N GLY A 27 -0.92 -13.21 5.97
CA GLY A 27 -0.15 -14.48 6.06
C GLY A 27 -1.02 -15.72 6.32
N ASN A 28 -2.35 -15.62 6.18
CA ASN A 28 -3.29 -16.70 6.50
C ASN A 28 -3.46 -17.74 5.37
N GLY A 29 -2.61 -17.70 4.35
CA GLY A 29 -2.78 -18.47 3.13
C GLY A 29 -3.60 -17.74 2.07
N LEU A 30 -3.57 -18.28 0.85
CA LEU A 30 -4.22 -17.73 -0.32
C LEU A 30 -5.74 -17.76 -0.20
N CYS A 31 -6.37 -16.69 -0.62
CA CYS A 31 -7.81 -16.55 -0.55
C CYS A 31 -8.53 -16.85 -1.87
N TYR A 32 -7.81 -17.01 -2.98
CA TYR A 32 -8.37 -17.18 -4.34
C TYR A 32 -7.95 -18.50 -5.02
N SER A 33 -7.46 -19.45 -4.23
CA SER A 33 -7.03 -20.77 -4.68
C SER A 33 -7.64 -21.82 -3.75
N GLN A 34 -7.89 -23.03 -4.28
CA GLN A 34 -8.23 -24.19 -3.45
C GLN A 34 -7.06 -24.63 -2.54
N PHE A 35 -5.84 -24.23 -2.90
CA PHE A 35 -4.63 -24.48 -2.13
C PHE A 35 -4.19 -23.20 -1.42
N PRO A 36 -4.11 -23.19 -0.08
CA PRO A 36 -3.75 -22.00 0.68
C PRO A 36 -2.27 -21.63 0.51
N PHE A 37 -1.42 -22.57 0.13
CA PHE A 37 0.00 -22.35 -0.09
C PHE A 37 0.40 -22.91 -1.45
N LEU A 38 1.08 -22.09 -2.25
CA LEU A 38 1.54 -22.47 -3.58
C LEU A 38 3.03 -22.14 -3.73
N TYR A 39 3.85 -23.16 -3.90
CA TYR A 39 5.28 -23.00 -4.17
C TYR A 39 5.51 -22.57 -5.62
N THR A 40 6.12 -21.41 -5.83
CA THR A 40 6.51 -20.88 -7.14
C THR A 40 8.04 -20.79 -7.21
N PRO A 41 8.71 -21.50 -8.12
CA PRO A 41 10.15 -21.80 -8.00
C PRO A 41 11.09 -20.67 -8.42
N GLU A 42 10.87 -19.41 -8.00
CA GLU A 42 11.86 -18.34 -8.20
C GLU A 42 12.99 -18.46 -7.17
N MET A 43 12.66 -18.72 -5.90
CA MET A 43 13.58 -19.06 -4.82
C MET A 43 13.08 -20.27 -4.00
N PRO A 44 13.96 -20.96 -3.24
CA PRO A 44 13.57 -22.14 -2.45
C PRO A 44 12.48 -21.88 -1.39
N THR A 45 12.28 -20.62 -1.00
CA THR A 45 11.34 -20.18 0.04
C THR A 45 10.10 -19.48 -0.51
N ASP A 46 9.97 -19.36 -1.83
CA ASP A 46 8.91 -18.59 -2.48
C ASP A 46 7.59 -19.38 -2.48
N VAL A 47 6.86 -19.23 -1.38
CA VAL A 47 5.55 -19.83 -1.16
C VAL A 47 4.50 -18.74 -1.08
N TRP A 48 3.66 -18.66 -2.10
CA TRP A 48 2.51 -17.77 -2.12
C TRP A 48 1.53 -18.14 -1.01
N GLY A 49 0.96 -17.13 -0.36
CA GLY A 49 0.05 -17.28 0.77
C GLY A 49 0.73 -17.27 2.13
N LEU A 50 2.03 -17.57 2.18
CA LEU A 50 2.84 -17.56 3.40
C LEU A 50 3.42 -16.17 3.64
N LEU A 51 3.60 -15.77 4.91
CA LEU A 51 4.37 -14.58 5.29
C LEU A 51 5.50 -15.03 6.22
N LEU A 52 6.74 -14.60 5.94
CA LEU A 52 7.91 -14.94 6.75
C LEU A 52 8.21 -13.84 7.77
N LYS A 53 9.00 -14.19 8.78
CA LYS A 53 9.30 -13.31 9.91
C LYS A 53 9.96 -12.00 9.50
N GLU A 54 10.95 -12.05 8.60
CA GLU A 54 11.68 -10.86 8.17
C GLU A 54 10.74 -9.87 7.46
N ASP A 55 9.91 -10.37 6.56
CA ASP A 55 8.91 -9.59 5.83
C ASP A 55 7.84 -9.01 6.77
N ALA A 56 7.34 -9.83 7.71
CA ALA A 56 6.35 -9.40 8.70
C ALA A 56 6.89 -8.30 9.62
N LEU A 57 8.11 -8.46 10.12
CA LEU A 57 8.76 -7.46 10.98
C LEU A 57 9.08 -6.18 10.22
N ARG A 58 9.54 -6.28 8.96
CA ARG A 58 9.78 -5.11 8.12
C ARG A 58 8.50 -4.33 7.88
N ASP A 59 7.43 -5.02 7.47
CA ASP A 59 6.12 -4.41 7.26
C ASP A 59 5.66 -3.71 8.56
N TYR A 60 5.71 -4.40 9.70
CA TYR A 60 5.37 -3.87 11.01
C TYR A 60 6.15 -2.60 11.38
N TYR A 61 7.49 -2.65 11.37
CA TYR A 61 8.30 -1.53 11.83
C TYR A 61 8.33 -0.35 10.86
N CYS A 62 8.44 -0.61 9.55
CA CYS A 62 8.38 0.46 8.55
C CYS A 62 7.01 1.16 8.56
N GLY A 63 5.92 0.42 8.77
CA GLY A 63 4.59 1.04 8.92
C GLY A 63 4.50 1.94 10.16
N GLN A 64 5.10 1.54 11.28
CA GLN A 64 5.20 2.39 12.48
C GLN A 64 6.03 3.65 12.25
N ASP A 65 7.17 3.53 11.56
CA ASP A 65 8.01 4.67 11.21
C ASP A 65 7.24 5.68 10.33
N VAL A 66 6.53 5.19 9.30
CA VAL A 66 5.72 6.04 8.41
C VAL A 66 4.55 6.67 9.17
N GLN A 67 3.91 5.93 10.06
CA GLN A 67 2.85 6.46 10.93
C GLN A 67 3.39 7.61 11.81
N ALA A 68 4.61 7.48 12.32
CA ALA A 68 5.24 8.51 13.16
C ALA A 68 5.51 9.83 12.41
N LEU A 69 5.55 9.80 11.06
CA LEU A 69 5.60 11.01 10.23
C LEU A 69 4.24 11.74 10.11
N GLY A 70 3.19 11.21 10.76
CA GLY A 70 1.83 11.75 10.68
C GLY A 70 1.08 11.36 9.40
N ILE A 71 1.63 10.42 8.63
CA ILE A 71 0.98 9.89 7.43
C ILE A 71 -0.11 8.91 7.86
N LYS A 72 -1.29 9.04 7.27
CA LYS A 72 -2.40 8.14 7.51
C LYS A 72 -2.10 6.76 6.93
N THR A 73 -2.05 5.75 7.79
CA THR A 73 -1.70 4.36 7.48
C THR A 73 -2.43 3.40 8.42
N ASN A 74 -2.30 2.09 8.22
CA ASN A 74 -2.77 1.09 9.16
C ASN A 74 -2.06 1.19 10.52
N TRP A 75 -2.75 0.74 11.57
CA TRP A 75 -2.17 0.63 12.90
C TRP A 75 -1.63 -0.77 13.08
N MET A 76 -0.31 -0.89 13.21
CA MET A 76 0.36 -2.17 13.38
C MET A 76 0.12 -2.69 14.80
N GLU A 77 -0.45 -3.89 14.91
CA GLU A 77 -0.86 -4.46 16.20
C GLU A 77 0.13 -5.48 16.72
N CYS A 78 0.40 -6.54 15.95
CA CYS A 78 1.37 -7.55 16.34
C CYS A 78 1.90 -8.39 15.17
N VAL A 79 3.03 -9.06 15.42
CA VAL A 79 3.57 -10.14 14.60
C VAL A 79 3.55 -11.42 15.44
N LEU A 80 2.94 -12.48 14.91
CA LEU A 80 2.81 -13.77 15.57
C LEU A 80 3.57 -14.82 14.77
N GLU A 81 4.66 -15.36 15.31
CA GLU A 81 5.33 -16.54 14.74
C GLU A 81 4.51 -17.78 15.11
N LEU A 82 4.24 -18.66 14.14
CA LEU A 82 3.48 -19.88 14.39
C LEU A 82 4.42 -21.04 14.72
N ASP A 83 4.02 -21.88 15.68
CA ASP A 83 4.82 -23.02 16.14
C ASP A 83 4.88 -24.19 15.15
N TYR A 84 4.05 -24.17 14.10
CA TYR A 84 3.92 -25.24 13.13
C TYR A 84 4.64 -24.88 11.83
N PRO A 85 5.85 -25.44 11.58
CA PRO A 85 6.54 -25.22 10.33
C PRO A 85 5.78 -25.88 9.16
N ILE A 86 5.91 -25.28 7.98
CA ILE A 86 5.41 -25.79 6.71
C ILE A 86 6.60 -26.41 5.96
N HIS A 87 6.50 -27.71 5.71
CA HIS A 87 7.50 -28.45 4.93
C HIS A 87 7.25 -28.27 3.42
N ILE A 88 8.26 -27.79 2.69
CA ILE A 88 8.21 -27.72 1.22
C ILE A 88 8.87 -28.97 0.65
N GLU A 89 8.07 -29.97 0.28
CA GLU A 89 8.56 -31.26 -0.24
C GLU A 89 9.54 -31.12 -1.41
N LYS A 90 9.34 -30.12 -2.28
CA LYS A 90 10.16 -29.89 -3.49
C LYS A 90 11.59 -29.45 -3.18
N THR A 91 11.82 -28.79 -2.04
CA THR A 91 13.13 -28.25 -1.64
C THR A 91 13.68 -28.91 -0.38
N GLY A 92 12.82 -29.62 0.37
CA GLY A 92 13.15 -30.20 1.66
C GLY A 92 13.28 -29.18 2.79
N VAL A 93 12.84 -27.93 2.57
CA VAL A 93 12.98 -26.83 3.52
C VAL A 93 11.74 -26.74 4.41
N ASP A 94 11.96 -26.54 5.72
CA ASP A 94 10.92 -26.18 6.67
C ASP A 94 10.88 -24.66 6.86
N LEU A 95 9.72 -24.07 6.61
CA LEU A 95 9.48 -22.65 6.83
C LEU A 95 8.63 -22.42 8.07
N LYS A 96 8.98 -21.42 8.88
CA LYS A 96 8.14 -20.96 9.98
C LYS A 96 7.27 -19.79 9.54
N PRO A 97 5.96 -19.99 9.36
CA PRO A 97 5.07 -18.90 8.97
C PRO A 97 4.85 -17.91 10.11
N CYS A 98 4.56 -16.67 9.73
CA CYS A 98 4.15 -15.61 10.62
C CYS A 98 2.78 -15.07 10.19
N LEU A 99 2.04 -14.53 11.15
CA LEU A 99 0.88 -13.67 10.91
C LEU A 99 1.25 -12.23 11.29
N LEU A 100 0.90 -11.29 10.44
CA LEU A 100 0.94 -9.86 10.76
C LEU A 100 -0.49 -9.37 10.97
N GLN A 101 -0.76 -8.77 12.12
CA GLN A 101 -2.04 -8.14 12.42
C GLN A 101 -1.91 -6.63 12.46
N TYR A 102 -2.86 -5.96 11.82
CA TYR A 102 -2.99 -4.51 11.83
C TYR A 102 -4.46 -4.10 11.70
N SER A 103 -4.79 -2.85 12.00
CA SER A 103 -6.15 -2.32 11.78
C SER A 103 -6.20 -1.12 10.85
N VAL A 104 -7.30 -1.00 10.12
CA VAL A 104 -7.58 0.02 9.11
C VAL A 104 -8.97 0.62 9.31
N GLU A 105 -9.16 1.87 8.91
CA GLU A 105 -10.50 2.49 8.88
C GLU A 105 -11.35 1.91 7.77
N CYS A 106 -10.73 1.64 6.61
CA CYS A 106 -11.40 1.03 5.47
C CYS A 106 -10.65 -0.24 5.03
N PRO A 107 -11.31 -1.41 5.00
CA PRO A 107 -10.67 -2.65 4.61
C PRO A 107 -10.57 -2.78 3.08
N TYR A 108 -11.25 -1.92 2.33
CA TYR A 108 -11.23 -1.89 0.88
C TYR A 108 -10.07 -1.02 0.37
N ARG A 109 -9.19 -1.65 -0.42
CA ARG A 109 -8.15 -0.99 -1.22
C ARG A 109 -8.82 -0.25 -2.40
N ILE A 110 -8.15 0.76 -2.95
CA ILE A 110 -8.68 1.51 -4.11
C ILE A 110 -9.00 0.54 -5.27
N CYS A 111 -8.16 -0.48 -5.49
CA CYS A 111 -8.38 -1.53 -6.49
C CYS A 111 -9.65 -2.37 -6.29
N ASP A 112 -10.26 -2.36 -5.10
CA ASP A 112 -11.43 -3.18 -4.77
C ASP A 112 -12.74 -2.59 -5.29
N ALA A 113 -12.71 -1.47 -6.01
CA ALA A 113 -13.90 -0.77 -6.48
C ALA A 113 -14.91 -1.66 -7.22
N ALA A 114 -14.45 -2.70 -7.94
CA ALA A 114 -15.33 -3.64 -8.64
C ALA A 114 -16.08 -4.62 -7.71
N PHE A 115 -15.69 -4.70 -6.44
CA PHE A 115 -16.26 -5.55 -5.40
C PHE A 115 -16.97 -4.75 -4.29
N MET A 116 -17.10 -3.44 -4.49
CA MET A 116 -17.78 -2.53 -3.58
C MET A 116 -19.11 -2.07 -4.19
N GLU A 117 -20.10 -1.90 -3.33
CA GLU A 117 -21.31 -1.16 -3.70
C GLU A 117 -20.99 0.33 -3.84
N ARG A 118 -21.73 1.03 -4.70
CA ARG A 118 -21.50 2.46 -4.98
C ARG A 118 -21.60 3.29 -3.71
N GLU A 119 -22.55 2.97 -2.84
CA GLU A 119 -22.79 3.64 -1.57
C GLU A 119 -21.61 3.49 -0.61
N GLN A 120 -20.89 2.36 -0.65
CA GLN A 120 -19.69 2.16 0.18
C GLN A 120 -18.56 3.08 -0.28
N ILE A 121 -18.36 3.18 -1.60
CA ILE A 121 -17.36 4.09 -2.18
C ILE A 121 -17.72 5.54 -1.82
N GLU A 122 -18.97 5.95 -2.02
CA GLU A 122 -19.43 7.31 -1.73
C GLU A 122 -19.30 7.66 -0.24
N ALA A 123 -19.57 6.72 0.66
CA ALA A 123 -19.41 6.92 2.10
C ALA A 123 -17.96 7.18 2.50
N GLU A 124 -17.00 6.47 1.90
CA GLU A 124 -15.57 6.72 2.15
C GLU A 124 -15.10 8.03 1.52
N VAL A 125 -15.49 8.31 0.28
CA VAL A 125 -15.16 9.55 -0.43
C VAL A 125 -15.69 10.79 0.29
N ALA A 126 -16.89 10.73 0.85
CA ALA A 126 -17.47 11.83 1.61
C ALA A 126 -16.58 12.25 2.80
N LYS A 127 -15.88 11.30 3.43
CA LYS A 127 -14.95 11.58 4.53
C LYS A 127 -13.72 12.37 4.07
N TRP A 128 -13.39 12.38 2.78
CA TRP A 128 -12.20 13.08 2.28
C TRP A 128 -12.32 14.60 2.37
N GLN A 129 -13.54 15.13 2.49
CA GLN A 129 -13.76 16.58 2.62
C GLN A 129 -13.04 17.19 3.83
N GLN A 130 -12.78 16.41 4.89
CA GLN A 130 -11.98 16.87 6.02
C GLN A 130 -10.52 17.20 5.65
N TYR A 131 -10.03 16.66 4.53
CA TYR A 131 -8.68 16.91 4.01
C TYR A 131 -8.66 17.95 2.86
N ASN A 132 -9.82 18.52 2.51
CA ASN A 132 -9.97 19.41 1.36
C ASN A 132 -9.57 20.86 1.67
N GLU A 133 -8.30 21.06 2.03
CA GLU A 133 -7.75 22.37 2.40
C GLU A 133 -7.80 23.38 1.24
N SER A 134 -7.69 22.90 -0.01
CA SER A 134 -7.66 23.72 -1.22
C SER A 134 -9.05 24.01 -1.82
N GLY A 135 -10.13 23.49 -1.23
CA GLY A 135 -11.50 23.72 -1.72
C GLY A 135 -11.81 23.09 -3.08
N TRP A 136 -11.18 21.95 -3.39
CA TRP A 136 -11.42 21.19 -4.61
C TRP A 136 -12.87 20.75 -4.73
N GLN A 137 -13.39 20.80 -5.97
CA GLN A 137 -14.74 20.35 -6.28
C GLN A 137 -14.79 18.87 -6.67
N GLN A 138 -13.70 18.34 -7.22
CA GLN A 138 -13.56 16.93 -7.59
C GLN A 138 -12.83 16.17 -6.49
N ASN A 139 -13.31 14.98 -6.15
CA ASN A 139 -12.75 14.19 -5.05
C ASN A 139 -11.39 13.59 -5.40
N HIS A 140 -11.14 13.26 -6.67
CA HIS A 140 -9.82 12.76 -7.08
C HIS A 140 -8.72 13.83 -6.93
N HIS A 141 -9.05 15.13 -6.98
CA HIS A 141 -8.09 16.20 -6.67
C HIS A 141 -7.74 16.24 -5.17
N ILE A 142 -8.72 16.01 -4.30
CA ILE A 142 -8.51 15.91 -2.85
C ILE A 142 -7.57 14.72 -2.56
N ALA A 143 -7.87 13.56 -3.13
CA ALA A 143 -7.02 12.37 -2.98
C ALA A 143 -5.61 12.61 -3.54
N ALA A 144 -5.48 13.24 -4.71
CA ALA A 144 -4.19 13.57 -5.30
C ALA A 144 -3.35 14.45 -4.36
N GLU A 145 -3.94 15.52 -3.81
CA GLU A 145 -3.24 16.41 -2.88
C GLU A 145 -2.78 15.68 -1.61
N VAL A 146 -3.65 14.84 -1.01
CA VAL A 146 -3.27 14.04 0.17
C VAL A 146 -2.11 13.09 -0.14
N LEU A 147 -2.22 12.31 -1.22
CA LEU A 147 -1.21 11.30 -1.57
C LEU A 147 0.13 11.94 -1.95
N ILE A 148 0.12 13.02 -2.74
CA ILE A 148 1.34 13.71 -3.17
C ILE A 148 2.01 14.41 -1.98
N ARG A 149 1.23 15.01 -1.07
CA ARG A 149 1.76 15.58 0.18
C ARG A 149 2.42 14.50 1.04
N ASN A 150 1.77 13.35 1.21
CA ASN A 150 2.35 12.23 1.97
C ASN A 150 3.62 11.70 1.31
N LEU A 151 3.64 11.58 -0.01
CA LEU A 151 4.84 11.20 -0.77
C LEU A 151 5.98 12.18 -0.53
N ARG A 152 5.68 13.49 -0.53
CA ARG A 152 6.67 14.53 -0.24
C ARG A 152 7.23 14.39 1.17
N VAL A 153 6.37 14.19 2.16
CA VAL A 153 6.79 13.97 3.56
C VAL A 153 7.69 12.73 3.65
N MET A 154 7.35 11.62 3.01
CA MET A 154 8.20 10.42 2.99
C MET A 154 9.57 10.71 2.38
N HIS A 155 9.63 11.30 1.19
CA HIS A 155 10.90 11.56 0.50
C HIS A 155 11.80 12.55 1.26
N ASP A 156 11.20 13.55 1.93
CA ASP A 156 11.94 14.49 2.78
C ASP A 156 12.54 13.84 4.04
N HIS A 157 11.98 12.73 4.48
CA HIS A 157 12.49 11.91 5.59
C HIS A 157 13.24 10.66 5.10
N GLU A 158 13.64 10.66 3.83
CA GLU A 158 14.38 9.57 3.19
C GLU A 158 13.65 8.21 3.26
N VAL A 159 12.33 8.22 3.21
CA VAL A 159 11.51 7.00 3.17
C VAL A 159 11.15 6.65 1.73
N LEU A 160 11.39 5.39 1.37
CA LEU A 160 10.96 4.78 0.12
C LEU A 160 9.95 3.67 0.45
N HIS A 161 8.71 3.78 -0.03
CA HIS A 161 7.73 2.70 0.13
C HIS A 161 8.00 1.53 -0.82
N ASN A 162 8.53 1.82 -2.01
CA ASN A 162 8.93 0.88 -3.05
C ASN A 162 7.78 0.07 -3.69
N ALA A 163 6.53 0.40 -3.37
CA ALA A 163 5.34 -0.33 -3.84
C ALA A 163 4.08 0.56 -3.91
N ILE A 164 4.23 1.81 -4.36
CA ILE A 164 3.10 2.71 -4.54
C ILE A 164 2.21 2.20 -5.68
N HIS A 165 0.95 1.89 -5.37
CA HIS A 165 -0.03 1.35 -6.31
C HIS A 165 -1.44 1.47 -5.73
N GLU A 166 -2.51 1.39 -6.54
CA GLU A 166 -3.89 1.42 -6.05
C GLU A 166 -4.27 0.21 -5.16
N GLN A 167 -3.41 -0.81 -5.13
CA GLN A 167 -3.55 -1.94 -4.22
C GLN A 167 -3.05 -1.61 -2.81
N ASN A 168 -2.22 -0.59 -2.65
CA ASN A 168 -1.55 -0.28 -1.38
C ASN A 168 -2.08 1.01 -0.75
N TYR A 169 -3.27 1.43 -1.18
CA TYR A 169 -4.04 2.50 -0.55
C TYR A 169 -5.47 2.03 -0.32
N THR A 170 -6.04 2.37 0.83
CA THR A 170 -7.48 2.15 1.11
C THR A 170 -8.33 3.28 0.55
N TRP A 171 -9.64 3.05 0.44
CA TRP A 171 -10.59 4.12 0.17
C TRP A 171 -10.67 5.17 1.30
N ALA A 172 -10.12 4.91 2.49
CA ALA A 172 -9.93 5.92 3.53
C ALA A 172 -8.61 6.72 3.38
N LEU A 173 -7.90 6.54 2.26
CA LEU A 173 -6.59 7.12 1.94
C LEU A 173 -5.47 6.69 2.91
N GLU A 174 -5.58 5.49 3.48
CA GLU A 174 -4.51 4.88 4.30
C GLU A 174 -3.49 4.18 3.38
N LEU A 175 -2.21 4.51 3.53
CA LEU A 175 -1.11 3.78 2.87
C LEU A 175 -0.83 2.46 3.59
N LEU A 176 -0.61 1.37 2.84
CA LEU A 176 -0.45 0.01 3.35
C LEU A 176 0.71 -0.73 2.68
N ASP A 177 1.09 -1.89 3.24
CA ASP A 177 2.00 -2.87 2.65
C ASP A 177 3.47 -2.41 2.58
N PHE A 178 4.10 -2.32 3.75
CA PHE A 178 5.46 -1.80 3.93
C PHE A 178 6.54 -2.87 3.85
N GLU A 179 6.21 -4.06 3.35
CA GLU A 179 7.12 -5.20 3.22
C GLU A 179 8.36 -4.86 2.38
N LEU A 180 8.19 -4.05 1.34
CA LEU A 180 9.29 -3.56 0.50
C LEU A 180 9.81 -2.18 0.91
N CYS A 181 9.31 -1.61 2.02
CA CYS A 181 9.66 -0.26 2.43
C CYS A 181 11.06 -0.19 3.05
N ARG A 182 11.73 0.94 2.78
CA ARG A 182 12.97 1.37 3.41
C ARG A 182 12.74 2.68 4.15
N THR A 183 13.14 2.69 5.41
CA THR A 183 13.22 3.90 6.25
C THR A 183 14.67 4.07 6.74
N PRO A 184 15.08 5.25 7.22
CA PRO A 184 16.40 5.43 7.83
C PRO A 184 16.64 4.51 9.04
N GLN A 185 15.59 4.19 9.79
CA GLN A 185 15.64 3.30 10.96
C GLN A 185 15.70 1.83 10.56
N HIS A 186 15.10 1.48 9.42
CA HIS A 186 15.03 0.12 8.89
C HIS A 186 15.56 0.06 7.45
N PRO A 187 16.88 0.29 7.23
CA PRO A 187 17.48 0.28 5.90
C PRO A 187 17.42 -1.11 5.24
N TYR A 188 17.72 -1.18 3.94
CA TYR A 188 17.93 -2.47 3.30
C TYR A 188 19.25 -3.09 3.78
N THR A 189 19.25 -4.42 3.91
CA THR A 189 20.44 -5.17 4.30
C THR A 189 21.45 -5.32 3.16
N LYS A 190 20.97 -5.29 1.90
CA LYS A 190 21.81 -5.36 0.70
C LYS A 190 22.28 -3.96 0.31
N ALA A 191 23.59 -3.73 0.37
CA ALA A 191 24.20 -2.44 0.05
C ALA A 191 23.87 -1.91 -1.35
N ASP A 192 23.72 -2.81 -2.33
CA ASP A 192 23.34 -2.43 -3.70
C ASP A 192 21.93 -1.85 -3.77
N TYR A 193 20.98 -2.44 -3.05
CA TYR A 193 19.61 -1.92 -2.98
C TYR A 193 19.56 -0.58 -2.26
N GLU A 194 20.33 -0.46 -1.18
CA GLU A 194 20.43 0.78 -0.41
C GLU A 194 20.99 1.94 -1.25
N ARG A 195 21.98 1.66 -2.12
CA ARG A 195 22.57 2.65 -3.03
C ARG A 195 21.55 3.23 -4.02
N HIS A 196 20.56 2.44 -4.42
CA HIS A 196 19.59 2.81 -5.45
C HIS A 196 18.28 3.39 -4.88
N VAL A 197 18.16 3.59 -3.56
CA VAL A 197 16.93 4.10 -2.92
C VAL A 197 16.44 5.41 -3.56
N THR A 198 17.33 6.39 -3.73
CA THR A 198 16.98 7.71 -4.28
C THR A 198 16.58 7.65 -5.75
N ASP A 199 17.10 6.67 -6.49
CA ASP A 199 16.77 6.47 -7.91
C ASP A 199 15.32 6.01 -8.09
N LEU A 200 14.72 5.44 -7.04
CA LEU A 200 13.37 4.89 -7.05
C LEU A 200 12.28 5.89 -6.64
N TYR A 201 12.63 7.07 -6.10
CA TYR A 201 11.65 8.09 -5.72
C TYR A 201 10.84 8.60 -6.90
N ASP A 202 11.50 8.83 -8.04
CA ASP A 202 10.83 9.30 -9.25
C ASP A 202 9.78 8.28 -9.73
N ARG A 203 10.02 6.98 -9.54
CA ARG A 203 9.04 5.94 -9.86
C ARG A 203 7.80 6.04 -8.99
N GLU A 204 7.94 6.32 -7.69
CA GLU A 204 6.79 6.48 -6.79
C GLU A 204 5.92 7.69 -7.15
N VAL A 205 6.52 8.76 -7.69
CA VAL A 205 5.76 9.91 -8.20
C VAL A 205 4.87 9.48 -9.37
N ILE A 206 5.46 8.79 -10.36
CA ILE A 206 4.71 8.33 -11.54
C ILE A 206 3.65 7.29 -11.15
N GLN A 207 3.97 6.39 -10.21
CA GLN A 207 3.01 5.41 -9.69
C GLN A 207 1.85 6.08 -8.96
N THR A 208 2.11 7.13 -8.17
CA THR A 208 1.06 7.95 -7.54
C THR A 208 0.13 8.55 -8.60
N TYR A 209 0.68 8.92 -9.76
CA TYR A 209 -0.11 9.44 -10.88
C TYR A 209 -1.20 8.49 -11.35
N VAL A 210 -0.90 7.19 -11.36
CA VAL A 210 -1.84 6.14 -11.78
C VAL A 210 -3.01 6.03 -10.81
N ILE A 211 -2.77 6.23 -9.51
CA ILE A 211 -3.78 6.01 -8.46
C ILE A 211 -4.96 6.97 -8.58
N PHE A 212 -4.71 8.28 -8.64
CA PHE A 212 -5.84 9.23 -8.76
C PHE A 212 -6.48 9.20 -10.16
N ASN A 213 -5.77 8.76 -11.19
CA ASN A 213 -6.38 8.50 -12.49
C ASN A 213 -7.38 7.34 -12.40
N TYR A 214 -7.03 6.28 -11.68
CA TYR A 214 -7.92 5.18 -11.35
C TYR A 214 -9.13 5.67 -10.56
N ILE A 215 -8.91 6.45 -9.49
CA ILE A 215 -9.99 7.05 -8.67
C ILE A 215 -10.95 7.85 -9.54
N ALA A 216 -10.44 8.77 -10.36
CA ALA A 216 -11.29 9.60 -11.24
C ALA A 216 -12.13 8.73 -12.19
N GLY A 217 -11.56 7.63 -12.70
CA GLY A 217 -12.29 6.65 -13.53
C GLY A 217 -13.44 5.97 -12.78
N VAL A 218 -13.22 5.55 -11.53
CA VAL A 218 -14.25 4.94 -10.65
C VAL A 218 -15.35 5.95 -10.31
N LEU A 219 -14.97 7.18 -9.99
CA LEU A 219 -15.88 8.27 -9.61
C LEU A 219 -16.55 8.95 -10.81
N ARG A 220 -16.16 8.59 -12.04
CA ARG A 220 -16.63 9.22 -13.29
C ARG A 220 -16.35 10.74 -13.31
N GLU A 221 -15.28 11.17 -12.66
CA GLU A 221 -14.85 12.56 -12.64
C GLU A 221 -13.99 12.87 -13.86
N LYS A 222 -14.13 14.09 -14.41
CA LYS A 222 -13.31 14.55 -15.54
C LYS A 222 -11.90 14.86 -15.05
N GLN A 223 -10.90 14.28 -15.69
CA GLN A 223 -9.49 14.57 -15.43
C GLN A 223 -9.06 15.84 -16.17
N ASP A 224 -8.39 16.74 -15.44
CA ASP A 224 -7.60 17.83 -16.01
C ASP A 224 -6.14 17.67 -15.60
N PHE A 225 -5.32 17.13 -16.51
CA PHE A 225 -3.91 16.86 -16.23
C PHE A 225 -3.12 18.13 -15.89
N LYS A 226 -3.56 19.32 -16.31
CA LYS A 226 -2.88 20.56 -15.92
C LYS A 226 -3.04 20.85 -14.42
N VAL A 227 -4.23 20.55 -13.88
CA VAL A 227 -4.51 20.73 -12.45
C VAL A 227 -3.67 19.74 -11.65
N ILE A 228 -3.69 18.46 -12.05
CA ILE A 228 -2.89 17.40 -11.41
C ILE A 228 -1.40 17.72 -11.44
N ASP A 229 -0.85 18.08 -12.61
CA ASP A 229 0.56 18.44 -12.75
C ASP A 229 0.92 19.64 -11.87
N GLY A 230 -0.01 20.60 -11.73
CA GLY A 230 0.13 21.73 -10.80
C GLY A 230 0.15 21.32 -9.32
N ILE A 231 -0.60 20.28 -8.93
CA ILE A 231 -0.53 19.72 -7.57
C ILE A 231 0.85 19.09 -7.34
N PHE A 232 1.37 18.31 -8.29
CA PHE A 232 2.73 17.78 -8.17
C PHE A 232 3.79 18.87 -8.07
N GLU A 233 3.68 19.91 -8.90
CA GLU A 233 4.60 21.05 -8.87
C GLU A 233 4.56 21.78 -7.52
N LYS A 234 3.36 21.98 -6.93
CA LYS A 234 3.19 22.55 -5.58
C LYS A 234 4.00 21.80 -4.51
N TYR A 235 4.15 20.48 -4.65
CA TYR A 235 4.91 19.63 -3.72
C TYR A 235 6.32 19.28 -4.21
N GLY A 236 6.85 20.01 -5.19
CA GLY A 236 8.26 19.87 -5.62
C GLY A 236 8.52 18.73 -6.61
N TYR A 237 7.48 18.23 -7.29
CA TYR A 237 7.59 17.18 -8.31
C TYR A 237 7.20 17.70 -9.71
N PRO A 238 7.92 18.66 -10.30
CA PRO A 238 7.55 19.19 -11.61
C PRO A 238 7.58 18.06 -12.67
N ILE A 239 6.41 17.65 -13.17
CA ILE A 239 6.28 16.53 -14.12
C ILE A 239 7.09 16.78 -15.40
N SER A 240 7.26 18.04 -15.77
CA SER A 240 8.07 18.48 -16.91
C SER A 240 9.51 17.97 -16.88
N LYS A 241 10.06 17.62 -15.71
CA LYS A 241 11.44 17.09 -15.59
C LYS A 241 11.64 15.73 -16.26
N TRP A 242 10.57 14.94 -16.43
CA TRP A 242 10.61 13.63 -17.11
C TRP A 242 10.18 13.69 -18.57
N LYS A 243 9.95 14.89 -19.12
CA LYS A 243 9.54 15.05 -20.51
C LYS A 243 10.66 14.59 -21.45
N VAL A 244 10.38 13.58 -22.27
CA VAL A 244 11.27 13.18 -23.36
C VAL A 244 11.12 14.17 -24.52
N PRO A 245 12.22 14.78 -25.02
CA PRO A 245 12.16 15.67 -26.19
C PRO A 245 11.54 14.95 -27.40
N LYS A 246 10.73 15.67 -28.17
CA LYS A 246 10.24 15.19 -29.46
C LYS A 246 11.33 15.37 -30.51
N ASP A 247 12.41 14.61 -30.40
CA ASP A 247 13.41 14.50 -31.46
C ASP A 247 13.26 13.13 -32.13
N ARG A 248 12.34 13.07 -33.10
CA ARG A 248 12.31 12.21 -34.29
C ARG A 248 11.14 12.58 -35.19
#